data_AF-A0A087DNA4-F1
#
_entry.id   AF-A0A087DNA4-F1
#
_cell.length_a   1.000
_cell.length_b   1.000
_cell.length_c   1.000
_cell.angle_alpha   90.00
_cell.angle_beta   90.00
_cell.angle_gamma   90.00
#
_symmetry.space_group_name_H-M   'P 1'
#
loop_
_entity.id
_entity.type
_entity.pdbx_description
1 polymer ?
#
loop_
_entity_poly.entity_id
_entity_poly.type
_entity_poly.pdbx_seq_one_letter_code
_entity_poly.pdbx_strand_id
1 'polypeptide(L)'
;MSYESIDSIQEALAGREFANRKDAKKTAGRALGTVLEIITFYLLKDYGLEYNTAIERSLSEYANPSIGHNVEFTLHAATKLATITHRGDDRTARAAERNDFEAAVSGLLSDGAQKKSNRPFAGDSIRNAATVFDDTVNQKFPSIVNAYPNTSNDTIDIYQLASQPFAMVECKRVGVERGMRKGPQTIEKAKQGAYVALAASRLQKFRRSDGTQMGILENSDGDFLIEPYDELLRHALTELERDEIDGIVLSIGVISDHGNWFTSDNKNKETQVLADAYDWLLFLTDEGLSTFIREVLVRDDGQEDSDGEDSMADVRDAFRHCVIDRQGTFTKTVMPAKADAALTRYFAENRELIAGWFNIITPENGTLEQLFTMLKTLAAKEQSQ
;
A
#
# COMPACT_ATOMS: atom_id res chain seq x y z
N MET A 1 -21.79 -18.49 -4.94
CA MET A 1 -21.03 -19.15 -6.02
C MET A 1 -19.55 -19.18 -5.65
N SER A 2 -18.86 -20.32 -5.80
CA SER A 2 -17.40 -20.38 -5.68
C SER A 2 -16.78 -19.99 -7.03
N TYR A 3 -16.08 -18.85 -7.09
CA TYR A 3 -15.27 -18.54 -8.26
C TYR A 3 -13.95 -19.27 -8.14
N GLU A 4 -13.67 -20.16 -9.08
CA GLU A 4 -12.44 -20.98 -9.07
C GLU A 4 -11.20 -20.18 -9.52
N SER A 5 -11.39 -19.00 -10.13
CA SER A 5 -10.30 -18.16 -10.62
C SER A 5 -10.67 -16.68 -10.67
N ILE A 6 -9.68 -15.80 -10.67
CA ILE A 6 -9.92 -14.37 -10.80
C ILE A 6 -10.46 -14.00 -12.19
N ASP A 7 -10.17 -14.79 -13.23
CA ASP A 7 -10.79 -14.62 -14.55
C ASP A 7 -12.31 -14.86 -14.49
N SER A 8 -12.76 -15.87 -13.74
CA SER A 8 -14.19 -16.12 -13.49
C SER A 8 -14.85 -14.96 -12.75
N ILE A 9 -14.15 -14.38 -11.78
CA ILE A 9 -14.62 -13.18 -11.07
C ILE A 9 -14.70 -11.98 -12.02
N GLN A 10 -13.68 -11.77 -12.85
CA GLN A 10 -13.65 -10.67 -13.80
C GLN A 10 -14.80 -10.82 -14.82
N GLU A 11 -15.07 -12.03 -15.31
CA GLU A 11 -16.21 -12.32 -16.18
C GLU A 11 -17.55 -12.09 -15.46
N ALA A 12 -17.67 -12.52 -14.20
CA ALA A 12 -18.88 -12.31 -13.40
C ALA A 12 -19.15 -10.84 -13.12
N LEU A 13 -18.13 -10.08 -12.67
CA LEU A 13 -18.20 -8.64 -12.50
C LEU A 13 -18.52 -7.95 -13.83
N ALA A 14 -17.89 -8.37 -14.93
CA ALA A 14 -18.15 -7.80 -16.25
C ALA A 14 -19.59 -8.03 -16.71
N GLY A 15 -20.13 -9.23 -16.48
CA GLY A 15 -21.48 -9.62 -16.89
C GLY A 15 -22.60 -9.14 -15.97
N ARG A 16 -22.30 -8.84 -14.70
CA ARG A 16 -23.29 -8.37 -13.71
C ARG A 16 -23.16 -6.87 -13.46
N GLU A 17 -22.02 -6.46 -12.91
CA GLU A 17 -21.79 -5.08 -12.42
C GLU A 17 -21.41 -4.10 -13.54
N PHE A 18 -20.68 -4.56 -14.56
CA PHE A 18 -20.20 -3.71 -15.66
C PHE A 18 -20.89 -3.97 -17.01
N ALA A 19 -22.00 -4.71 -17.05
CA ALA A 19 -22.67 -5.11 -18.29
C ALA A 19 -23.07 -3.92 -19.19
N ASN A 20 -23.36 -2.77 -18.56
CA ASN A 20 -23.71 -1.52 -19.24
C ASN A 20 -22.50 -0.72 -19.76
N ARG A 21 -21.26 -1.22 -19.57
CA ARG A 21 -20.03 -0.55 -19.98
C ARG A 21 -19.58 -1.01 -21.36
N LYS A 22 -19.11 -0.07 -22.18
CA LYS A 22 -18.58 -0.32 -23.54
C LYS A 22 -17.42 -1.33 -23.56
N ASP A 23 -16.65 -1.41 -22.47
CA ASP A 23 -15.53 -2.34 -22.30
C ASP A 23 -15.59 -2.96 -20.89
N ALA A 24 -16.68 -3.67 -20.62
CA ALA A 24 -17.00 -4.24 -19.31
C ALA A 24 -15.86 -5.07 -18.71
N LYS A 25 -15.19 -5.90 -19.53
CA LYS A 25 -14.06 -6.73 -19.10
C LYS A 25 -12.88 -5.87 -18.64
N LYS A 26 -12.50 -4.83 -19.38
CA LYS A 26 -11.41 -3.93 -18.98
C LYS A 26 -11.76 -3.13 -17.72
N THR A 27 -13.01 -2.70 -17.57
CA THR A 27 -13.44 -2.00 -16.36
C THR A 27 -13.41 -2.91 -15.14
N ALA A 28 -13.93 -4.14 -15.25
CA ALA A 28 -13.80 -5.15 -14.20
C ALA A 28 -12.33 -5.40 -13.85
N GLY A 29 -11.46 -5.48 -14.86
CA GLY A 29 -10.05 -5.69 -14.64
C GLY A 29 -9.33 -4.55 -13.91
N ARG A 30 -9.76 -3.29 -14.10
CA ARG A 30 -9.27 -2.14 -13.34
C ARG A 30 -9.80 -2.14 -11.90
N ALA A 31 -11.07 -2.48 -11.72
CA ALA A 31 -11.66 -2.59 -10.39
C ALA A 31 -10.91 -3.60 -9.54
N LEU A 32 -10.53 -4.76 -10.10
CA LEU A 32 -9.70 -5.76 -9.40
C LEU A 32 -8.32 -5.22 -8.99
N GLY A 33 -7.70 -4.38 -9.81
CA GLY A 33 -6.46 -3.68 -9.43
C GLY A 33 -6.67 -2.74 -8.24
N THR A 34 -7.76 -1.98 -8.25
CA THR A 34 -8.14 -1.12 -7.10
C THR A 34 -8.44 -1.96 -5.85
N VAL A 35 -9.05 -3.13 -5.99
CA VAL A 35 -9.29 -4.05 -4.86
C VAL A 35 -7.97 -4.54 -4.26
N LEU A 36 -6.97 -4.90 -5.08
CA LEU A 36 -5.62 -5.27 -4.60
C LEU A 36 -4.99 -4.15 -3.78
N GLU A 37 -5.08 -2.90 -4.27
CA GLU A 37 -4.60 -1.72 -3.56
C GLU A 37 -5.33 -1.50 -2.22
N ILE A 38 -6.66 -1.66 -2.19
CA ILE A 38 -7.47 -1.55 -0.98
C ILE A 38 -7.08 -2.62 0.03
N ILE A 39 -6.98 -3.89 -0.38
CA ILE A 39 -6.56 -4.99 0.50
C ILE A 39 -5.19 -4.68 1.10
N THR A 40 -4.25 -4.22 0.28
CA THR A 40 -2.90 -3.87 0.73
C THR A 40 -2.91 -2.73 1.74
N PHE A 41 -3.67 -1.67 1.48
CA PHE A 41 -3.80 -0.54 2.41
C PHE A 41 -4.40 -0.97 3.76
N TYR A 42 -5.48 -1.76 3.75
CA TYR A 42 -6.09 -2.24 5.00
C TYR A 42 -5.23 -3.26 5.73
N LEU A 43 -4.37 -4.00 5.03
CA LEU A 43 -3.34 -4.81 5.66
C LEU A 43 -2.31 -3.93 6.39
N LEU A 44 -1.79 -2.88 5.75
CA LEU A 44 -0.92 -1.90 6.42
C LEU A 44 -1.60 -1.28 7.66
N LYS A 45 -2.89 -0.92 7.53
CA LYS A 45 -3.69 -0.33 8.60
C LYS A 45 -3.87 -1.29 9.78
N ASP A 46 -4.30 -2.52 9.51
CA ASP A 46 -4.53 -3.55 10.53
C ASP A 46 -3.25 -3.91 11.31
N TYR A 47 -2.11 -3.94 10.63
CA TYR A 47 -0.82 -4.16 11.28
C TYR A 47 -0.26 -2.90 11.99
N GLY A 48 -0.98 -1.78 11.97
CA GLY A 48 -0.63 -0.57 12.73
C GLY A 48 0.39 0.33 12.05
N LEU A 49 0.52 0.26 10.72
CA LEU A 49 1.40 1.11 9.91
C LEU A 49 0.65 2.21 9.16
N GLU A 50 -0.63 2.45 9.48
CA GLU A 50 -1.43 3.50 8.83
C GLU A 50 -0.75 4.86 8.95
N TYR A 51 -0.28 5.22 10.15
CA TYR A 51 0.33 6.52 10.42
C TYR A 51 1.72 6.69 9.83
N ASN A 52 2.35 5.59 9.37
CA ASN A 52 3.61 5.63 8.63
C ASN A 52 3.38 5.78 7.13
N THR A 53 2.16 5.57 6.64
CA THR A 53 1.88 5.44 5.22
C THR A 53 1.63 6.79 4.56
N ALA A 54 2.26 7.02 3.40
CA ALA A 54 1.90 8.03 2.42
C ALA A 54 1.52 7.35 1.10
N ILE A 55 0.46 7.84 0.47
CA ILE A 55 -0.15 7.21 -0.73
C ILE A 55 0.26 7.98 -2.00
N GLU A 56 0.59 7.27 -3.07
CA GLU A 56 0.90 7.82 -4.40
C GLU A 56 2.02 8.89 -4.37
N ARG A 57 3.08 8.63 -3.59
CA ARG A 57 4.22 9.55 -3.43
C ARG A 57 5.36 9.20 -4.39
N SER A 58 6.04 10.23 -4.88
CA SER A 58 7.27 10.06 -5.67
C SER A 58 8.40 9.57 -4.76
N LEU A 59 9.12 8.54 -5.21
CA LEU A 59 10.32 7.99 -4.62
C LEU A 59 11.49 8.19 -5.60
N SER A 60 12.54 8.85 -5.14
CA SER A 60 13.74 9.06 -5.95
C SER A 60 14.64 7.83 -5.93
N GLU A 61 15.41 7.62 -7.00
CA GLU A 61 16.50 6.65 -6.99
C GLU A 61 17.58 7.05 -5.98
N TYR A 62 18.22 6.05 -5.39
CA TYR A 62 19.29 6.25 -4.43
C TYR A 62 20.43 7.06 -5.07
N ALA A 63 20.87 8.11 -4.37
CA ALA A 63 21.87 9.07 -4.82
C ALA A 63 21.55 9.76 -6.18
N ASN A 64 20.31 9.70 -6.67
CA ASN A 64 19.90 10.34 -7.92
C ASN A 64 18.50 10.99 -7.82
N PRO A 65 18.38 12.16 -7.14
CA PRO A 65 17.11 12.83 -6.93
C PRO A 65 16.44 13.37 -8.21
N SER A 66 17.15 13.34 -9.36
CA SER A 66 16.60 13.77 -10.65
C SER A 66 15.68 12.73 -11.29
N ILE A 67 15.72 11.48 -10.84
CA ILE A 67 14.88 10.39 -11.31
C ILE A 67 13.94 9.98 -10.18
N GLY A 68 12.65 10.31 -10.35
CA GLY A 68 11.58 9.99 -9.42
C GLY A 68 10.56 9.03 -10.01
N HIS A 69 10.06 8.13 -9.18
CA HIS A 69 9.07 7.11 -9.53
C HIS A 69 7.84 7.26 -8.63
N ASN A 70 6.64 7.26 -9.22
CA ASN A 70 5.42 7.23 -8.40
C ASN A 70 5.17 5.81 -7.93
N VAL A 71 5.16 5.60 -6.61
CA VAL A 71 4.85 4.31 -6.00
C VAL A 71 3.52 4.34 -5.27
N GLU A 72 2.87 3.18 -5.14
CA GLU A 72 1.53 3.10 -4.55
C GLU A 72 1.52 3.54 -3.08
N PHE A 73 2.47 3.03 -2.30
CA PHE A 73 2.67 3.42 -0.91
C PHE A 73 4.16 3.62 -0.59
N THR A 74 4.43 4.59 0.25
CA THR A 74 5.73 4.76 0.92
C THR A 74 5.49 4.78 2.43
N LEU A 75 6.39 4.17 3.19
CA LEU A 75 6.31 4.13 4.65
C LEU A 75 7.45 4.93 5.24
N HIS A 76 7.13 5.82 6.17
CA HIS A 76 8.04 6.81 6.73
C HIS A 76 8.00 6.75 8.26
N ALA A 77 9.11 7.08 8.91
CA ALA A 77 9.07 7.36 10.34
C ALA A 77 8.09 8.48 10.62
N ALA A 78 7.24 8.28 11.63
CA ALA A 78 6.10 9.14 11.90
C ALA A 78 6.11 9.64 13.35
N THR A 79 5.93 10.94 13.55
CA THR A 79 5.81 11.55 14.87
C THR A 79 4.43 12.19 15.01
N LYS A 80 3.66 11.78 16.01
CA LYS A 80 2.34 12.34 16.26
C LYS A 80 2.47 13.79 16.74
N LEU A 81 1.80 14.70 16.05
CA LEU A 81 1.78 16.13 16.39
C LEU A 81 0.56 16.47 17.24
N ALA A 82 -0.62 16.01 16.83
CA ALA A 82 -1.88 16.31 17.50
C ALA A 82 -2.98 15.30 17.14
N THR A 83 -4.04 15.33 17.94
CA THR A 83 -5.36 14.83 17.56
C THR A 83 -6.33 16.01 17.58
N ILE A 84 -7.05 16.22 16.50
CA ILE A 84 -8.11 17.24 16.42
C ILE A 84 -9.47 16.56 16.22
N THR A 85 -10.53 17.18 16.71
CA THR A 85 -11.90 16.68 16.53
C THR A 85 -12.41 17.10 15.17
N HIS A 86 -13.04 16.18 14.43
CA HIS A 86 -13.82 16.51 13.25
C HIS A 86 -15.13 17.17 13.69
N ARG A 87 -15.42 18.36 13.17
CA ARG A 87 -16.55 19.21 13.57
C ARG A 87 -17.65 19.27 12.51
N GLY A 88 -17.51 18.51 11.42
CA GLY A 88 -18.42 18.51 10.28
C GLY A 88 -18.01 19.47 9.16
N ASP A 89 -18.89 19.63 8.17
CA ASP A 89 -18.57 20.24 6.88
C ASP A 89 -19.05 21.68 6.65
N ASP A 90 -19.67 22.29 7.66
CA ASP A 90 -20.07 23.68 7.54
C ASP A 90 -18.85 24.63 7.58
N ARG A 91 -19.07 25.88 7.17
CA ARG A 91 -17.98 26.87 7.03
C ARG A 91 -17.30 27.18 8.36
N THR A 92 -18.04 27.16 9.47
CA THR A 92 -17.55 27.48 10.81
C THR A 92 -16.75 26.31 11.36
N ALA A 93 -17.29 25.08 11.24
CA ALA A 93 -16.59 23.85 11.59
C ALA A 93 -15.23 23.75 10.88
N ARG A 94 -15.22 23.95 9.55
CA ARG A 94 -13.99 23.93 8.73
C ARG A 94 -13.00 25.03 9.12
N ALA A 95 -13.47 26.20 9.51
CA ALA A 95 -12.58 27.27 9.97
C ALA A 95 -11.93 26.93 11.31
N ALA A 96 -12.68 26.32 12.23
CA ALA A 96 -12.17 25.86 13.52
C ALA A 96 -11.15 24.73 13.34
N GLU A 97 -11.46 23.70 12.55
CA GLU A 97 -10.52 22.61 12.24
C GLU A 97 -9.23 23.13 11.61
N ARG A 98 -9.33 24.10 10.69
CA ARG A 98 -8.15 24.70 10.07
C ARG A 98 -7.28 25.43 11.10
N ASN A 99 -7.88 26.14 12.06
CA ASN A 99 -7.14 26.81 13.13
C ASN A 99 -6.46 25.80 14.07
N ASP A 100 -7.17 24.73 14.43
CA ASP A 100 -6.63 23.63 15.24
C ASP A 100 -5.45 22.96 14.50
N PHE A 101 -5.57 22.81 13.18
CA PHE A 101 -4.50 22.30 12.32
C PHE A 101 -3.28 23.23 12.28
N GLU A 102 -3.50 24.53 12.04
CA GLU A 102 -2.43 25.54 11.99
C GLU A 102 -1.71 25.68 13.34
N ALA A 103 -2.43 25.51 14.45
CA ALA A 103 -1.85 25.45 15.78
C ALA A 103 -0.97 24.20 15.96
N ALA A 104 -1.42 23.03 15.48
CA ALA A 104 -0.69 21.76 15.60
C ALA A 104 0.64 21.76 14.83
N VAL A 105 0.74 22.52 13.73
CA VAL A 105 1.96 22.60 12.91
C VAL A 105 2.79 23.87 13.13
N SER A 106 2.39 24.70 14.09
CA SER A 106 3.04 26.00 14.34
C SER A 106 4.49 25.80 14.77
N GLY A 107 5.42 26.46 14.06
CA GLY A 107 6.86 26.36 14.34
C GLY A 107 7.55 25.09 13.84
N LEU A 108 6.81 24.15 13.24
CA LEU A 108 7.39 22.95 12.61
C LEU A 108 7.74 23.15 11.14
N LEU A 109 6.91 23.92 10.45
CA LEU A 109 7.03 24.14 9.00
C LEU A 109 7.93 25.32 8.70
N SER A 110 8.75 25.17 7.66
CA SER A 110 9.53 26.27 7.10
C SER A 110 8.68 27.26 6.31
N ASP A 111 9.24 28.45 6.04
CA ASP A 111 8.63 29.45 5.15
C ASP A 111 8.40 28.92 3.71
N GLY A 112 9.10 27.84 3.31
CA GLY A 112 8.99 27.19 2.00
C GLY A 112 7.95 26.07 1.93
N ALA A 113 7.33 25.71 3.06
CA ALA A 113 6.40 24.59 3.13
C ALA A 113 5.17 24.82 2.23
N GLN A 114 4.86 23.82 1.39
CA GLN A 114 3.71 23.88 0.50
C GLN A 114 2.46 23.33 1.17
N LYS A 115 1.49 24.21 1.45
CA LYS A 115 0.15 23.79 1.88
C LYS A 115 -0.58 23.10 0.72
N LYS A 116 -1.14 21.92 0.97
CA LYS A 116 -1.97 21.17 0.03
C LYS A 116 -3.46 21.39 0.36
N SER A 117 -4.33 21.18 -0.62
CA SER A 117 -5.78 21.33 -0.49
C SER A 117 -6.51 20.05 -0.09
N ASN A 118 -5.77 18.99 0.26
CA ASN A 118 -6.33 17.71 0.68
C ASN A 118 -7.08 17.87 2.00
N ARG A 119 -8.20 17.16 2.13
CA ARG A 119 -9.04 17.16 3.33
C ARG A 119 -9.22 15.73 3.84
N PRO A 120 -8.97 15.46 5.13
CA PRO A 120 -9.20 14.15 5.73
C PRO A 120 -10.67 13.73 5.70
N PHE A 121 -11.59 14.67 5.87
CA PHE A 121 -13.03 14.48 5.74
C PHE A 121 -13.61 15.40 4.65
N ALA A 122 -14.53 14.88 3.86
CA ALA A 122 -15.27 15.61 2.83
C ALA A 122 -16.64 14.95 2.57
N GLY A 123 -17.69 15.51 3.17
CA GLY A 123 -18.99 14.87 3.26
C GLY A 123 -18.91 13.59 4.07
N ASP A 124 -19.62 12.57 3.60
CA ASP A 124 -19.55 11.22 4.18
C ASP A 124 -18.32 10.42 3.72
N SER A 125 -17.34 11.07 3.09
CA SER A 125 -16.10 10.44 2.61
C SER A 125 -14.88 10.91 3.36
N ILE A 126 -13.92 10.02 3.49
CA ILE A 126 -12.60 10.28 4.04
C ILE A 126 -11.55 10.26 2.94
N ARG A 127 -10.43 10.93 3.21
CA ARG A 127 -9.18 10.76 2.47
C ARG A 127 -8.13 10.13 3.37
N ASN A 128 -7.72 8.92 3.04
CA ASN A 128 -6.65 8.21 3.74
C ASN A 128 -5.31 8.92 3.54
N ALA A 129 -4.50 8.96 4.60
CA ALA A 129 -3.14 9.54 4.58
C ALA A 129 -3.09 10.92 3.87
N ALA A 130 -3.99 11.83 4.23
CA ALA A 130 -4.15 13.09 3.51
C ALA A 130 -2.95 14.01 3.76
N THR A 131 -2.06 14.14 2.77
CA THR A 131 -0.96 15.10 2.85
C THR A 131 -1.49 16.53 2.84
N VAL A 132 -1.24 17.26 3.91
CA VAL A 132 -1.71 18.64 4.11
C VAL A 132 -0.60 19.68 3.94
N PHE A 133 0.65 19.29 4.22
CA PHE A 133 1.84 20.11 4.00
C PHE A 133 2.96 19.25 3.46
N ASP A 134 3.74 19.83 2.54
CA ASP A 134 4.95 19.22 2.00
C ASP A 134 6.08 20.23 2.16
N ASP A 135 7.02 19.92 3.07
CA ASP A 135 8.18 20.75 3.39
C ASP A 135 9.47 20.02 3.01
N THR A 136 9.55 19.61 1.74
CA THR A 136 10.70 18.85 1.23
C THR A 136 11.69 19.68 0.43
N VAL A 137 11.33 20.91 0.03
CA VAL A 137 12.14 21.74 -0.87
C VAL A 137 13.08 22.64 -0.06
N ASN A 138 14.39 22.58 -0.36
CA ASN A 138 15.43 23.43 0.24
C ASN A 138 15.58 23.30 1.77
N GLN A 139 15.23 22.15 2.35
CA GLN A 139 15.35 21.91 3.78
C GLN A 139 16.55 21.05 4.16
N LYS A 140 17.12 21.35 5.33
CA LYS A 140 18.12 20.48 5.99
C LYS A 140 17.47 19.19 6.52
N PHE A 141 16.20 19.28 6.95
CA PHE A 141 15.40 18.17 7.45
C PHE A 141 14.04 18.17 6.75
N PRO A 142 13.95 17.57 5.55
CA PRO A 142 12.72 17.60 4.79
C PRO A 142 11.66 16.75 5.48
N SER A 143 10.41 17.25 5.53
CA SER A 143 9.32 16.54 6.20
C SER A 143 7.99 16.75 5.51
N ILE A 144 7.05 15.87 5.81
CA ILE A 144 5.70 15.87 5.25
C ILE A 144 4.74 15.85 6.42
N VAL A 145 3.63 16.58 6.34
CA VAL A 145 2.56 16.43 7.33
C VAL A 145 1.39 15.72 6.69
N ASN A 146 1.00 14.60 7.28
CA ASN A 146 -0.17 13.83 6.90
C ASN A 146 -1.23 13.90 8.00
N ALA A 147 -2.48 13.87 7.56
CA ALA A 147 -3.65 13.82 8.42
C ALA A 147 -4.43 12.52 8.16
N TYR A 148 -4.72 11.81 9.25
CA TYR A 148 -5.29 10.48 9.24
C TYR A 148 -6.67 10.53 9.90
N PRO A 149 -7.76 10.39 9.12
CA PRO A 149 -9.11 10.39 9.66
C PRO A 149 -9.37 9.10 10.46
N ASN A 150 -9.88 9.24 11.67
CA ASN A 150 -10.38 8.15 12.49
C ASN A 150 -11.92 8.23 12.52
N THR A 151 -12.54 7.40 11.70
CA THR A 151 -13.99 7.32 11.50
C THR A 151 -14.76 6.77 12.71
N SER A 152 -14.08 6.07 13.62
CA SER A 152 -14.73 5.53 14.82
C SER A 152 -14.89 6.57 15.92
N ASN A 153 -14.04 7.59 15.94
CA ASN A 153 -13.98 8.61 16.98
C ASN A 153 -14.27 10.03 16.47
N ASP A 154 -14.59 10.21 15.19
CA ASP A 154 -14.71 11.51 14.53
C ASP A 154 -13.51 12.43 14.85
N THR A 155 -12.30 11.88 14.71
CA THR A 155 -11.05 12.61 14.96
C THR A 155 -10.13 12.55 13.75
N ILE A 156 -9.16 13.46 13.73
CA ILE A 156 -8.09 13.50 12.74
C ILE A 156 -6.78 13.49 13.53
N ASP A 157 -5.99 12.44 13.35
CA ASP A 157 -4.64 12.43 13.86
C ASP A 157 -3.68 13.08 12.86
N ILE A 158 -2.83 13.97 13.36
CA ILE A 158 -1.86 14.71 12.56
C ILE A 158 -0.48 14.16 12.89
N TYR A 159 0.25 13.73 11.86
CA TYR A 159 1.61 13.21 11.99
C TYR A 159 2.56 13.96 11.07
N GLN A 160 3.77 14.21 11.57
CA GLN A 160 4.92 14.55 10.76
C GLN A 160 5.60 13.26 10.32
N LEU A 161 5.83 13.13 9.02
CA LEU A 161 6.60 12.06 8.42
C LEU A 161 7.98 12.57 8.03
N ALA A 162 9.00 11.74 8.25
CA ALA A 162 10.29 11.91 7.59
C ALA A 162 10.09 11.95 6.07
N SER A 163 10.93 12.68 5.34
CA SER A 163 10.82 12.72 3.86
C SER A 163 11.29 11.44 3.19
N GLN A 164 12.24 10.76 3.83
CA GLN A 164 12.83 9.53 3.30
C GLN A 164 12.06 8.33 3.86
N PRO A 165 11.50 7.48 2.98
CA PRO A 165 10.81 6.29 3.42
C PRO A 165 11.81 5.22 3.86
N PHE A 166 11.41 4.41 4.83
CA PHE A 166 12.11 3.17 5.17
C PHE A 166 11.58 1.97 4.37
N ALA A 167 10.41 2.11 3.71
CA ALA A 167 9.88 1.08 2.83
C ALA A 167 9.00 1.66 1.72
N MET A 168 8.85 0.89 0.64
CA MET A 168 7.88 1.14 -0.42
C MET A 168 7.06 -0.11 -0.73
N VAL A 169 5.82 0.10 -1.16
CA VAL A 169 4.92 -0.97 -1.55
C VAL A 169 4.37 -0.69 -2.94
N GLU A 170 4.49 -1.69 -3.82
CA GLU A 170 3.99 -1.66 -5.20
C GLU A 170 2.95 -2.73 -5.41
N CYS A 171 1.75 -2.33 -5.84
CA CYS A 171 0.65 -3.25 -6.12
C CYS A 171 0.52 -3.45 -7.62
N LYS A 172 0.60 -4.69 -8.11
CA LYS A 172 0.45 -4.98 -9.55
C LYS A 172 -0.31 -6.27 -9.79
N ARG A 173 -1.36 -6.15 -10.58
CA ARG A 173 -2.08 -7.30 -11.14
C ARG A 173 -1.27 -7.95 -12.27
N VAL A 174 -1.02 -9.26 -12.25
CA VAL A 174 -0.34 -9.98 -13.35
C VAL A 174 -1.13 -11.24 -13.75
N GLY A 175 -0.91 -11.76 -14.96
CA GLY A 175 -1.49 -13.04 -15.39
C GLY A 175 -2.25 -12.98 -16.71
N VAL A 176 -2.34 -14.13 -17.40
CA VAL A 176 -2.68 -14.23 -18.83
C VAL A 176 -4.18 -14.12 -19.05
N GLU A 177 -4.62 -13.01 -19.68
CA GLU A 177 -6.03 -12.86 -20.03
C GLU A 177 -6.46 -13.91 -21.08
N ARG A 178 -7.58 -14.60 -20.81
CA ARG A 178 -8.21 -15.54 -21.75
C ARG A 178 -8.28 -14.99 -23.18
N GLY A 179 -7.59 -15.68 -24.11
CA GLY A 179 -7.53 -15.35 -25.54
C GLY A 179 -6.24 -14.67 -26.00
N MET A 180 -5.33 -14.30 -25.09
CA MET A 180 -4.03 -13.72 -25.43
C MET A 180 -2.91 -14.79 -25.36
N ARG A 181 -2.05 -14.83 -26.40
CA ARG A 181 -0.87 -15.73 -26.47
C ARG A 181 0.43 -15.11 -25.95
N LYS A 182 0.49 -13.78 -25.82
CA LYS A 182 1.64 -13.07 -25.26
C LYS A 182 1.34 -12.72 -23.82
N GLY A 183 2.37 -12.74 -22.97
CA GLY A 183 2.27 -12.27 -21.58
C GLY A 183 1.63 -10.88 -21.54
N PRO A 184 0.83 -10.59 -20.52
CA PRO A 184 -0.04 -9.41 -20.53
C PRO A 184 0.82 -8.16 -20.43
N GLN A 185 0.37 -7.02 -20.96
CA GLN A 185 1.05 -5.73 -20.76
C GLN A 185 1.29 -5.40 -19.27
N THR A 186 0.57 -6.06 -18.37
CA THR A 186 0.70 -5.88 -16.93
C THR A 186 2.00 -6.45 -16.36
N ILE A 187 2.61 -7.48 -16.97
CA ILE A 187 3.92 -7.97 -16.49
C ILE A 187 5.02 -6.95 -16.75
N GLU A 188 4.95 -6.19 -17.84
CA GLU A 188 5.90 -5.12 -18.13
C GLU A 188 5.78 -3.98 -17.11
N LYS A 189 4.59 -3.71 -16.60
CA LYS A 189 4.40 -2.75 -15.50
C LYS A 189 4.94 -3.26 -14.17
N ALA A 190 4.78 -4.55 -13.88
CA ALA A 190 5.39 -5.15 -12.69
C ALA A 190 6.93 -5.12 -12.76
N LYS A 191 7.51 -5.32 -13.96
CA LYS A 191 8.96 -5.16 -14.18
C LYS A 191 9.44 -3.71 -13.99
N GLN A 192 8.61 -2.71 -14.32
CA GLN A 192 8.92 -1.32 -14.00
C GLN A 192 9.01 -1.10 -12.49
N GLY A 193 8.06 -1.65 -11.71
CA GLY A 193 8.14 -1.63 -10.26
C GLY A 193 9.39 -2.35 -9.71
N ALA A 194 9.76 -3.48 -10.31
CA ALA A 194 10.99 -4.21 -9.97
C ALA A 194 12.26 -3.38 -10.24
N TYR A 195 12.28 -2.58 -11.29
CA TYR A 195 13.38 -1.63 -11.52
C TYR A 195 13.49 -0.61 -10.38
N VAL A 196 12.36 -0.04 -9.94
CA VAL A 196 12.35 0.89 -8.78
C VAL A 196 12.87 0.19 -7.52
N ALA A 197 12.51 -1.08 -7.30
CA ALA A 197 12.98 -1.87 -6.16
C ALA A 197 14.49 -2.03 -6.10
N LEU A 198 15.14 -2.15 -7.26
CA LEU A 198 16.59 -2.23 -7.35
C LEU A 198 17.26 -0.86 -7.19
N ALA A 199 16.62 0.21 -7.64
CA ALA A 199 17.25 1.53 -7.75
C ALA A 199 17.03 2.46 -6.55
N ALA A 200 16.00 2.24 -5.73
CA ALA A 200 15.59 3.21 -4.71
C ALA A 200 16.33 3.11 -3.36
N SER A 201 16.91 1.94 -3.03
CA SER A 201 17.51 1.68 -1.72
C SER A 201 19.01 1.93 -1.72
N ARG A 202 19.60 2.40 -0.62
CA ARG A 202 21.06 2.39 -0.41
C ARG A 202 21.64 0.97 -0.37
N LEU A 203 20.86 0.01 0.14
CA LEU A 203 21.22 -1.40 0.13
C LEU A 203 20.99 -1.99 -1.26
N GLN A 204 22.09 -2.27 -1.97
CA GLN A 204 22.06 -2.67 -3.38
C GLN A 204 22.27 -4.19 -3.55
N LYS A 205 21.63 -4.78 -4.56
CA LYS A 205 21.73 -6.21 -4.90
C LYS A 205 22.67 -6.43 -6.07
N PHE A 206 23.49 -7.48 -6.01
CA PHE A 206 24.23 -7.98 -7.17
C PHE A 206 24.37 -9.51 -7.13
N ARG A 207 24.73 -10.11 -8.27
CA ARG A 207 24.89 -11.57 -8.39
C ARG A 207 26.33 -11.94 -8.69
N ARG A 208 26.86 -12.92 -7.96
CA ARG A 208 28.20 -13.48 -8.21
C ARG A 208 28.16 -14.47 -9.38
N SER A 209 29.35 -14.85 -9.86
CA SER A 209 29.50 -15.83 -10.96
C SER A 209 28.96 -17.22 -10.63
N ASP A 210 28.81 -17.55 -9.35
CA ASP A 210 28.21 -18.80 -8.86
C ASP A 210 26.67 -18.72 -8.74
N GLY A 211 26.06 -17.56 -9.05
CA GLY A 211 24.62 -17.33 -8.95
C GLY A 211 24.16 -16.80 -7.60
N THR A 212 25.02 -16.74 -6.58
CA THR A 212 24.67 -16.25 -5.25
C THR A 212 24.28 -14.77 -5.31
N GLN A 213 23.16 -14.43 -4.68
CA GLN A 213 22.73 -13.05 -4.51
C GLN A 213 23.43 -12.43 -3.30
N MET A 214 24.14 -11.35 -3.55
CA MET A 214 24.89 -10.58 -2.56
C MET A 214 24.25 -9.21 -2.38
N GLY A 215 24.40 -8.65 -1.20
CA GLY A 215 24.14 -7.25 -0.92
C GLY A 215 25.44 -6.45 -0.86
N ILE A 216 25.36 -5.16 -1.14
CA ILE A 216 26.41 -4.18 -0.87
C ILE A 216 25.79 -2.95 -0.20
N LEU A 217 26.43 -2.49 0.86
CA LEU A 217 26.04 -1.29 1.61
C LEU A 217 27.30 -0.43 1.84
N GLU A 218 27.23 0.84 1.47
CA GLU A 218 28.28 1.82 1.79
C GLU A 218 28.15 2.26 3.25
N ASN A 219 29.26 2.24 3.99
CA ASN A 219 29.37 2.69 5.36
C ASN A 219 29.67 4.20 5.42
N SER A 220 29.56 4.80 6.61
CA SER A 220 29.77 6.24 6.82
C SER A 220 31.22 6.71 6.55
N ASP A 221 32.18 5.81 6.63
CA ASP A 221 33.61 5.99 6.32
C ASP A 221 33.95 5.75 4.84
N GLY A 222 32.97 5.38 4.01
CA GLY A 222 33.13 5.15 2.56
C GLY A 222 33.61 3.75 2.19
N ASP A 223 33.79 2.87 3.18
CA ASP A 223 34.03 1.44 2.96
C ASP A 223 32.71 0.72 2.64
N PHE A 224 32.80 -0.53 2.16
CA PHE A 224 31.65 -1.33 1.77
C PHE A 224 31.51 -2.58 2.60
N LEU A 225 30.31 -2.80 3.13
CA LEU A 225 29.89 -4.09 3.68
C LEU A 225 29.29 -4.94 2.55
N ILE A 226 29.83 -6.15 2.36
CA ILE A 226 29.42 -7.07 1.29
C ILE A 226 29.21 -8.46 1.89
N GLU A 227 27.95 -8.91 1.88
CA GLU A 227 27.50 -10.18 2.48
C GLU A 227 26.41 -10.80 1.59
N PRO A 228 26.06 -12.09 1.77
CA PRO A 228 24.84 -12.64 1.17
C PRO A 228 23.65 -11.72 1.47
N TYR A 229 22.79 -11.45 0.49
CA TYR A 229 21.82 -10.35 0.61
C TYR A 229 20.91 -10.46 1.84
N ASP A 230 20.38 -11.65 2.12
CA ASP A 230 19.50 -11.87 3.27
C ASP A 230 20.24 -11.74 4.61
N GLU A 231 21.55 -12.02 4.63
CA GLU A 231 22.41 -11.78 5.78
C GLU A 231 22.64 -10.29 5.99
N LEU A 232 22.96 -9.57 4.92
CA LEU A 232 23.18 -8.12 4.98
C LEU A 232 21.92 -7.36 5.41
N LEU A 233 20.76 -7.74 4.86
CA LEU A 233 19.48 -7.12 5.24
C LEU A 233 19.20 -7.36 6.73
N ARG A 234 19.40 -8.57 7.23
CA ARG A 234 19.22 -8.89 8.66
C ARG A 234 20.22 -8.13 9.53
N HIS A 235 21.48 -8.09 9.12
CA HIS A 235 22.55 -7.36 9.79
C HIS A 235 22.18 -5.87 9.91
N ALA A 236 21.73 -5.24 8.82
CA ALA A 236 21.25 -3.86 8.84
C ALA A 236 20.11 -3.65 9.84
N LEU A 237 19.19 -4.60 9.92
CA LEU A 237 18.04 -4.50 10.82
C LEU A 237 18.37 -4.72 12.29
N THR A 238 19.33 -5.59 12.61
CA THR A 238 19.62 -5.98 14.00
C THR A 238 20.81 -5.23 14.60
N GLU A 239 21.92 -5.10 13.88
CA GLU A 239 23.18 -4.61 14.46
C GLU A 239 23.50 -3.15 14.10
N LEU A 240 23.06 -2.67 12.93
CA LEU A 240 23.41 -1.31 12.49
C LEU A 240 22.59 -0.24 13.22
N GLU A 241 23.22 0.88 13.52
CA GLU A 241 22.59 2.04 14.12
C GLU A 241 21.81 2.87 13.09
N ARG A 242 21.05 3.87 13.56
CA ARG A 242 20.14 4.66 12.71
C ARG A 242 20.86 5.31 11.52
N ASP A 243 21.97 6.01 11.76
CA ASP A 243 22.74 6.69 10.72
C ASP A 243 23.34 5.70 9.71
N GLU A 244 23.64 4.49 10.15
CA GLU A 244 24.13 3.41 9.30
C GLU A 244 23.04 2.77 8.44
N ILE A 245 21.75 2.91 8.78
CA ILE A 245 20.63 2.42 7.95
C ILE A 245 19.95 3.51 7.12
N ASP A 246 20.39 4.77 7.26
CA ASP A 246 19.81 5.92 6.56
C ASP A 246 19.75 5.69 5.04
N GLY A 247 18.54 5.77 4.50
CA GLY A 247 18.27 5.54 3.08
C GLY A 247 18.27 4.10 2.60
N ILE A 248 18.28 3.12 3.50
CA ILE A 248 17.77 1.79 3.18
C ILE A 248 16.24 1.90 2.99
N VAL A 249 15.76 1.51 1.82
CA VAL A 249 14.34 1.43 1.50
C VAL A 249 13.97 -0.02 1.24
N LEU A 250 13.20 -0.63 2.14
CA LEU A 250 12.70 -1.98 1.95
C LEU A 250 11.64 -2.00 0.84
N SER A 251 11.83 -2.86 -0.16
CA SER A 251 10.95 -2.98 -1.32
C SER A 251 9.97 -4.15 -1.18
N ILE A 252 8.66 -3.84 -1.26
CA ILE A 252 7.58 -4.82 -1.15
C ILE A 252 6.75 -4.82 -2.43
N GLY A 253 6.72 -5.94 -3.14
CA GLY A 253 5.81 -6.17 -4.26
C GLY A 253 4.58 -6.96 -3.81
N VAL A 254 3.39 -6.47 -4.09
CA VAL A 254 2.13 -7.19 -3.87
C VAL A 254 1.46 -7.45 -5.20
N ILE A 255 1.30 -8.73 -5.53
CA ILE A 255 0.88 -9.16 -6.85
C ILE A 255 -0.34 -10.07 -6.74
N SER A 256 -1.35 -9.86 -7.57
CA SER A 256 -2.45 -10.84 -7.74
C SER A 256 -2.18 -11.68 -8.99
N ASP A 257 -2.27 -13.01 -8.85
CA ASP A 257 -2.16 -13.96 -9.97
C ASP A 257 -3.47 -13.97 -10.79
N HIS A 258 -3.41 -14.20 -12.09
CA HIS A 258 -4.58 -14.45 -12.91
C HIS A 258 -4.31 -15.65 -13.81
N GLY A 259 -5.10 -16.71 -13.61
CA GLY A 259 -5.09 -17.88 -14.47
C GLY A 259 -3.96 -18.86 -14.17
N ASN A 260 -3.58 -19.00 -12.89
CA ASN A 260 -2.52 -19.91 -12.43
C ASN A 260 -1.19 -19.66 -13.17
N TRP A 261 -0.80 -18.40 -13.29
CA TRP A 261 0.50 -18.04 -13.84
C TRP A 261 1.64 -18.49 -12.91
N PHE A 262 1.31 -18.85 -11.67
CA PHE A 262 2.22 -19.27 -10.63
C PHE A 262 1.87 -20.63 -10.00
N THR A 263 2.92 -21.37 -9.68
CA THR A 263 2.96 -22.41 -8.63
C THR A 263 4.27 -22.23 -7.87
N SER A 264 4.26 -22.29 -6.53
CA SER A 264 5.46 -22.17 -5.67
C SER A 264 6.62 -23.06 -6.10
N ASP A 265 6.27 -24.22 -6.65
CA ASP A 265 7.21 -25.29 -6.97
C ASP A 265 7.88 -25.10 -8.35
N ASN A 266 7.43 -24.14 -9.16
CA ASN A 266 8.00 -23.85 -10.48
C ASN A 266 7.85 -22.38 -10.85
N LYS A 267 8.79 -21.54 -10.37
CA LYS A 267 8.84 -20.11 -10.71
C LYS A 267 9.11 -19.96 -12.21
N ASN A 268 8.18 -19.33 -12.94
CA ASN A 268 8.46 -18.91 -14.31
C ASN A 268 9.54 -17.81 -14.30
N LYS A 269 10.16 -17.56 -15.47
CA LYS A 269 11.26 -16.58 -15.58
C LYS A 269 10.86 -15.17 -15.13
N GLU A 270 9.62 -14.77 -15.35
CA GLU A 270 9.15 -13.45 -14.96
C GLU A 270 8.94 -13.34 -13.44
N THR A 271 8.39 -14.36 -12.78
CA THR A 271 8.33 -14.43 -11.32
C THR A 271 9.72 -14.41 -10.71
N GLN A 272 10.70 -15.10 -11.32
CA GLN A 272 12.09 -15.04 -10.86
C GLN A 272 12.65 -13.62 -10.95
N VAL A 273 12.40 -12.90 -12.04
CA VAL A 273 12.83 -11.49 -12.20
C VAL A 273 12.26 -10.61 -11.09
N LEU A 274 10.99 -10.81 -10.73
CA LEU A 274 10.36 -10.03 -9.66
C LEU A 274 10.90 -10.42 -8.28
N ALA A 275 11.07 -11.72 -8.02
CA ALA A 275 11.58 -12.23 -6.74
C ALA A 275 13.04 -11.82 -6.49
N ASP A 276 13.85 -11.72 -7.55
CA ASP A 276 15.23 -11.22 -7.46
C ASP A 276 15.28 -9.70 -7.17
N ALA A 277 14.26 -8.95 -7.61
CA ALA A 277 14.24 -7.51 -7.48
C ALA A 277 13.72 -7.03 -6.12
N TYR A 278 12.57 -7.53 -5.69
CA TYR A 278 11.94 -7.12 -4.42
C TYR A 278 12.59 -7.81 -3.21
N ASP A 279 12.54 -7.15 -2.05
CA ASP A 279 12.97 -7.74 -0.77
C ASP A 279 11.88 -8.65 -0.22
N TRP A 280 10.63 -8.23 -0.43
CA TRP A 280 9.44 -9.03 -0.17
C TRP A 280 8.54 -9.06 -1.39
N LEU A 281 8.16 -10.25 -1.84
CA LEU A 281 7.21 -10.43 -2.92
C LEU A 281 6.05 -11.30 -2.46
N LEU A 282 4.88 -10.66 -2.31
CA LEU A 282 3.65 -11.25 -1.82
C LEU A 282 2.74 -11.53 -3.02
N PHE A 283 2.22 -12.74 -3.07
CA PHE A 283 1.23 -13.16 -4.08
C PHE A 283 -0.13 -13.32 -3.41
N LEU A 284 -1.07 -12.43 -3.71
CA LEU A 284 -2.47 -12.59 -3.37
C LEU A 284 -3.08 -13.69 -4.24
N THR A 285 -3.51 -14.76 -3.58
CA THR A 285 -4.09 -15.95 -4.23
C THR A 285 -5.44 -15.66 -4.86
N ASP A 286 -5.80 -16.43 -5.89
CA ASP A 286 -7.14 -16.41 -6.49
C ASP A 286 -8.23 -16.68 -5.46
N GLU A 287 -7.99 -17.63 -4.54
CA GLU A 287 -8.91 -17.95 -3.44
C GLU A 287 -9.09 -16.76 -2.50
N GLY A 288 -8.00 -16.11 -2.08
CA GLY A 288 -8.06 -14.94 -1.21
C GLY A 288 -8.81 -13.77 -1.83
N LEU A 289 -8.49 -13.43 -3.08
CA LEU A 289 -9.20 -12.36 -3.79
C LEU A 289 -10.67 -12.73 -4.04
N SER A 290 -10.97 -13.99 -4.40
CA SER A 290 -12.35 -14.46 -4.53
C SER A 290 -13.13 -14.35 -3.25
N THR A 291 -12.51 -14.70 -2.13
CA THR A 291 -13.11 -14.67 -0.80
C THR A 291 -13.44 -13.23 -0.44
N PHE A 292 -12.49 -12.31 -0.57
CA PHE A 292 -12.75 -10.88 -0.35
C PHE A 292 -13.90 -10.34 -1.20
N ILE A 293 -13.92 -10.67 -2.49
CA ILE A 293 -14.97 -10.15 -3.39
C ILE A 293 -16.35 -10.68 -3.02
N ARG A 294 -16.46 -11.98 -2.69
CA ARG A 294 -17.72 -12.62 -2.31
C ARG A 294 -18.22 -12.17 -0.92
N GLU A 295 -17.32 -12.01 0.03
CA GLU A 295 -17.72 -11.70 1.41
C GLU A 295 -17.93 -10.19 1.59
N VAL A 296 -17.09 -9.38 0.96
CA VAL A 296 -17.04 -7.93 1.21
C VAL A 296 -17.73 -7.12 0.11
N LEU A 297 -17.56 -7.46 -1.17
CA LEU A 297 -17.97 -6.56 -2.27
C LEU A 297 -19.28 -6.94 -2.98
N VAL A 298 -19.62 -8.22 -3.04
CA VAL A 298 -20.76 -8.72 -3.84
C VAL A 298 -21.59 -9.70 -2.99
N ARG A 299 -22.93 -9.58 -3.01
CA ARG A 299 -23.83 -10.59 -2.44
C ARG A 299 -24.04 -11.74 -3.42
N ASP A 300 -24.14 -12.97 -2.91
CA ASP A 300 -24.71 -14.08 -3.69
C ASP A 300 -26.23 -13.89 -3.83
N ASP A 301 -26.75 -14.11 -5.04
CA ASP A 301 -28.19 -14.04 -5.32
C ASP A 301 -28.91 -15.19 -4.59
N GLY A 302 -29.48 -14.92 -3.41
CA GLY A 302 -30.28 -15.91 -2.66
C GLY A 302 -30.01 -15.99 -1.15
N GLN A 303 -29.04 -15.24 -0.61
CA GLN A 303 -28.95 -15.00 0.83
C GLN A 303 -29.87 -13.83 1.20
N GLU A 304 -31.07 -14.14 1.68
CA GLU A 304 -31.86 -13.20 2.47
C GLU A 304 -31.22 -13.07 3.85
N ASP A 305 -31.11 -11.83 4.35
CA ASP A 305 -30.61 -11.56 5.69
C ASP A 305 -31.57 -12.22 6.69
N SER A 306 -31.14 -13.31 7.30
CA SER A 306 -31.81 -13.82 8.49
C SER A 306 -31.54 -12.83 9.63
N ASP A 307 -32.40 -11.82 9.77
CA ASP A 307 -32.57 -10.94 10.93
C ASP A 307 -31.29 -10.27 11.50
N GLY A 308 -30.25 -10.04 10.69
CA GLY A 308 -28.99 -9.39 11.11
C GLY A 308 -28.59 -8.23 10.20
N GLU A 309 -28.14 -7.14 10.80
CA GLU A 309 -27.56 -5.96 10.12
C GLU A 309 -26.36 -6.40 9.26
N ASP A 310 -26.46 -6.27 7.92
CA ASP A 310 -25.35 -6.62 7.01
C ASP A 310 -24.18 -5.66 7.25
N SER A 311 -23.19 -6.14 7.98
CA SER A 311 -22.01 -5.35 8.39
C SER A 311 -21.20 -4.81 7.21
N MET A 312 -21.38 -5.36 6.00
CA MET A 312 -20.67 -4.95 4.78
C MET A 312 -21.56 -4.17 3.80
N ALA A 313 -22.81 -3.85 4.14
CA ALA A 313 -23.72 -3.11 3.25
C ALA A 313 -23.12 -1.79 2.75
N ASP A 314 -22.55 -0.99 3.65
CA ASP A 314 -21.91 0.28 3.29
C ASP A 314 -20.72 0.11 2.33
N VAL A 315 -19.97 -0.99 2.45
CA VAL A 315 -18.83 -1.30 1.56
C VAL A 315 -19.34 -1.68 0.16
N ARG A 316 -20.37 -2.52 0.10
CA ARG A 316 -21.00 -2.96 -1.15
C ARG A 316 -21.64 -1.79 -1.88
N ASP A 317 -22.33 -0.91 -1.16
CA ASP A 317 -22.94 0.28 -1.72
C ASP A 317 -21.87 1.26 -2.21
N ALA A 318 -20.80 1.47 -1.44
CA ALA A 318 -19.66 2.29 -1.87
C ALA A 318 -18.99 1.75 -3.15
N PHE A 319 -18.76 0.43 -3.21
CA PHE A 319 -18.22 -0.22 -4.39
C PHE A 319 -19.15 -0.05 -5.59
N ARG A 320 -20.46 -0.31 -5.43
CA ARG A 320 -21.48 -0.13 -6.48
C ARG A 320 -21.58 1.32 -6.96
N HIS A 321 -21.58 2.30 -6.07
CA HIS A 321 -21.60 3.72 -6.43
C HIS A 321 -20.35 4.14 -7.20
N CYS A 322 -19.16 3.67 -6.79
CA CYS A 322 -17.94 3.89 -7.55
C CYS A 322 -18.04 3.28 -8.97
N VAL A 323 -18.65 2.10 -9.07
CA VAL A 323 -18.85 1.36 -10.31
C VAL A 323 -19.89 1.99 -11.24
N ILE A 324 -21.03 2.46 -10.73
CA ILE A 324 -22.17 2.95 -11.51
C ILE A 324 -22.05 4.46 -11.79
N ASP A 325 -21.79 5.26 -10.75
CA ASP A 325 -21.91 6.72 -10.78
C ASP A 325 -20.58 7.44 -11.08
N ARG A 326 -19.47 6.69 -11.18
CA ARG A 326 -18.12 7.21 -11.50
C ARG A 326 -17.62 8.29 -10.53
N GLN A 327 -18.09 8.28 -9.28
CA GLN A 327 -17.72 9.31 -8.31
C GLN A 327 -16.34 9.09 -7.68
N GLY A 328 -15.65 7.98 -7.97
CA GLY A 328 -14.25 7.77 -7.57
C GLY A 328 -14.03 7.69 -6.05
N THR A 329 -15.07 7.40 -5.29
CA THR A 329 -15.08 7.44 -3.82
C THR A 329 -14.68 6.12 -3.15
N PHE A 330 -14.37 5.05 -3.90
CA PHE A 330 -13.98 3.74 -3.33
C PHE A 330 -12.59 3.32 -3.87
N THR A 331 -11.55 3.86 -3.26
CA THR A 331 -10.14 3.69 -3.66
C THR A 331 -9.25 3.67 -2.41
N LYS A 332 -7.96 3.32 -2.54
CA LYS A 332 -6.99 3.44 -1.44
C LYS A 332 -6.93 4.84 -0.83
N THR A 333 -7.16 5.89 -1.65
CA THR A 333 -7.02 7.30 -1.26
C THR A 333 -8.31 7.89 -0.70
N VAL A 334 -9.46 7.53 -1.26
CA VAL A 334 -10.78 8.08 -0.88
C VAL A 334 -11.76 6.93 -0.66
N MET A 335 -12.49 6.98 0.45
CA MET A 335 -13.42 5.93 0.93
C MET A 335 -14.64 6.60 1.59
N PRO A 336 -15.87 6.09 1.50
CA PRO A 336 -16.93 6.51 2.41
C PRO A 336 -16.58 6.13 3.85
N ALA A 337 -16.85 7.01 4.81
CA ALA A 337 -16.44 6.83 6.22
C ALA A 337 -16.99 5.54 6.83
N LYS A 338 -18.24 5.18 6.51
CA LYS A 338 -18.85 3.94 6.98
C LYS A 338 -18.21 2.69 6.36
N ALA A 339 -17.88 2.75 5.07
CA ALA A 339 -17.16 1.67 4.39
C ALA A 339 -15.74 1.50 4.98
N ASP A 340 -15.06 2.60 5.32
CA ASP A 340 -13.78 2.54 6.02
C ASP A 340 -13.88 1.86 7.38
N ALA A 341 -14.87 2.24 8.19
CA ALA A 341 -15.09 1.63 9.51
C ALA A 341 -15.39 0.13 9.39
N ALA A 342 -16.22 -0.27 8.41
CA ALA A 342 -16.53 -1.67 8.14
C ALA A 342 -15.29 -2.47 7.68
N LEU A 343 -14.50 -1.95 6.73
CA LEU A 343 -13.27 -2.60 6.27
C LEU A 343 -12.23 -2.70 7.38
N THR A 344 -12.06 -1.66 8.20
CA THR A 344 -11.15 -1.68 9.35
C THR A 344 -11.51 -2.81 10.32
N ARG A 345 -12.80 -2.95 10.63
CA ARG A 345 -13.31 -4.04 11.48
C ARG A 345 -13.09 -5.41 10.84
N TYR A 346 -13.44 -5.56 9.57
CA TYR A 346 -13.29 -6.82 8.83
C TYR A 346 -11.85 -7.32 8.87
N PHE A 347 -10.86 -6.45 8.62
CA PHE A 347 -9.44 -6.86 8.65
C PHE A 347 -8.98 -7.25 10.05
N ALA A 348 -9.40 -6.51 11.08
CA ALA A 348 -9.06 -6.82 12.47
C ALA A 348 -9.64 -8.17 12.93
N GLU A 349 -10.88 -8.47 12.55
CA GLU A 349 -11.57 -9.71 12.94
C GLU A 349 -11.11 -10.95 12.15
N ASN A 350 -10.58 -10.76 10.94
CA ASN A 350 -10.23 -11.85 10.02
C ASN A 350 -8.73 -11.95 9.71
N ARG A 351 -7.87 -11.42 10.59
CA ARG A 351 -6.41 -11.34 10.35
C ARG A 351 -5.77 -12.66 9.93
N GLU A 352 -6.07 -13.76 10.63
CA GLU A 352 -5.50 -15.08 10.31
C GLU A 352 -5.95 -15.61 8.95
N LEU A 353 -7.25 -15.44 8.64
CA LEU A 353 -7.82 -15.80 7.34
C LEU A 353 -7.16 -14.99 6.21
N ILE A 354 -7.03 -13.68 6.40
CA ILE A 354 -6.43 -12.77 5.42
C ILE A 354 -4.96 -13.07 5.23
N ALA A 355 -4.23 -13.44 6.29
CA ALA A 355 -2.84 -13.86 6.17
C ALA A 355 -2.71 -15.10 5.28
N GLY A 356 -3.66 -16.04 5.36
CA GLY A 356 -3.75 -17.20 4.47
C GLY A 356 -4.01 -16.86 3.00
N TRP A 357 -4.39 -15.63 2.65
CA TRP A 357 -4.59 -15.23 1.26
C TRP A 357 -3.28 -14.99 0.50
N PHE A 358 -2.15 -14.85 1.21
CA PHE A 358 -0.88 -14.47 0.62
C PHE A 358 0.13 -15.62 0.62
N ASN A 359 0.68 -15.91 -0.55
CA ASN A 359 1.89 -16.72 -0.71
C ASN A 359 3.10 -15.80 -0.76
N ILE A 360 4.08 -16.00 0.12
CA ILE A 360 5.32 -15.20 0.13
C ILE A 360 6.37 -15.89 -0.72
N ILE A 361 6.80 -15.22 -1.78
CA ILE A 361 7.70 -15.75 -2.83
C ILE A 361 9.17 -15.51 -2.49
N THR A 362 9.43 -14.35 -1.89
CA THR A 362 10.72 -13.95 -1.33
C THR A 362 10.45 -13.09 -0.09
N PRO A 363 11.22 -13.24 1.00
CA PRO A 363 12.18 -14.33 1.21
C PRO A 363 11.48 -15.69 1.31
N GLU A 364 12.21 -16.77 1.03
CA GLU A 364 11.66 -18.13 1.17
C GLU A 364 11.28 -18.40 2.63
N ASN A 365 10.11 -19.01 2.83
CA ASN A 365 9.52 -19.28 4.16
C ASN A 365 9.20 -18.01 4.98
N GLY A 366 9.18 -16.83 4.33
CA GLY A 366 8.73 -15.59 4.96
C GLY A 366 7.26 -15.68 5.37
N THR A 367 6.89 -14.95 6.43
CA THR A 367 5.50 -14.76 6.87
C THR A 367 5.12 -13.29 6.90
N LEU A 368 3.82 -12.95 6.83
CA LEU A 368 3.37 -11.57 6.97
C LEU A 368 3.79 -11.00 8.34
N GLU A 369 3.69 -11.79 9.40
CA GLU A 369 4.10 -11.35 10.74
C GLU A 369 5.58 -10.94 10.78
N GLN A 370 6.46 -11.68 10.11
CA GLN A 370 7.88 -11.32 10.00
C GLN A 370 8.06 -10.02 9.22
N LEU A 371 7.40 -9.85 8.07
CA LEU A 371 7.44 -8.62 7.30
C LEU A 371 7.00 -7.41 8.14
N PHE A 372 5.84 -7.51 8.78
CA PHE A 372 5.28 -6.39 9.54
C PHE A 372 6.06 -6.10 10.83
N THR A 373 6.63 -7.12 11.47
CA THR A 373 7.59 -6.93 12.57
C THR A 373 8.80 -6.14 12.08
N MET A 374 9.35 -6.51 10.93
CA MET A 374 10.51 -5.86 10.34
C MET A 374 10.24 -4.39 9.98
N LEU A 375 9.06 -4.10 9.40
CA LEU A 375 8.63 -2.74 9.10
C LEU A 375 8.48 -1.88 10.36
N LYS A 376 7.95 -2.47 11.45
CA LYS A 376 7.85 -1.77 12.74
C LYS A 376 9.23 -1.50 13.35
N THR A 377 10.16 -2.45 13.24
CA THR A 377 11.54 -2.25 13.68
C THR A 377 12.21 -1.10 12.92
N LEU A 378 12.08 -1.06 11.60
CA LEU A 378 12.58 0.04 10.77
C LEU A 378 11.96 1.39 11.16
N ALA A 379 10.64 1.43 11.31
CA ALA A 379 9.92 2.64 11.74
C ALA A 379 10.46 3.17 13.09
N ALA A 380 10.67 2.29 14.07
CA ALA A 380 11.16 2.65 15.39
C ALA A 380 12.62 3.13 15.37
N LYS A 381 13.49 2.47 14.60
CA LYS A 381 14.90 2.89 14.45
C LYS A 381 15.00 4.28 13.85
N GLU A 382 14.20 4.57 12.82
CA GLU A 382 14.20 5.88 12.17
C GLU A 382 13.59 7.00 13.03
N GLN A 383 12.65 6.67 13.92
CA GLN A 383 11.99 7.62 14.83
C GLN A 383 12.87 8.14 15.99
N SER A 384 13.98 7.48 16.34
CA SER A 384 14.72 7.70 17.59
C SER A 384 15.58 9.00 17.63
N GLN A 385 15.04 10.14 17.21
CA GLN A 385 15.66 11.48 17.31
C GLN A 385 15.34 12.21 18.62
#